data_AF-A0A1Q7FFX4-F1
#
_entry.id   AF-A0A1Q7FFX4-F1
#
_cell.length_a   1.000
_cell.length_b   1.000
_cell.length_c   1.000
_cell.angle_alpha   90.00
_cell.angle_beta   90.00
_cell.angle_gamma   90.00
#
_symmetry.space_group_name_H-M   'P 1'
#
loop_
_entity.id
_entity.type
_entity.pdbx_description
1 polymer ?
#
loop_
_entity_poly.entity_id
_entity_poly.type
_entity_poly.pdbx_seq_one_letter_code
_entity_poly.pdbx_strand_id
1 'polypeptide(L)'
;MNTKALYAAGGGIAAAAIALFFIMVPGNIRLPGLSEGNQTSQQLQLEPELSIKNVTVTRMDNRSASVQIAFDMHNPNSNPLLLEMLQYTLNVGGLRMTGGDIGGSPEGMVASSADLTHIPSESSVTLRNTQVAIRNNVTADSWDSMVEGTAKYEVTGFYAYRATVRLETTPGEKEFALTFPHP
;
A
#
# COMPACT_ATOMS: atom_id res chain seq x y z
N MET A 1 -52.36 -56.61 -11.62
CA MET A 1 -52.08 -55.16 -11.66
C MET A 1 -50.78 -54.95 -12.39
N ASN A 2 -50.79 -54.41 -13.61
CA ASN A 2 -49.59 -54.00 -14.36
C ASN A 2 -49.97 -52.97 -15.44
N THR A 3 -49.82 -51.70 -15.05
CA THR A 3 -49.07 -50.63 -15.72
C THR A 3 -49.25 -50.34 -17.22
N LYS A 4 -49.89 -49.18 -17.43
CA LYS A 4 -49.68 -48.10 -18.42
C LYS A 4 -50.41 -48.20 -19.76
N ALA A 5 -51.42 -47.34 -19.82
CA ALA A 5 -52.31 -47.05 -20.93
C ALA A 5 -51.56 -46.39 -22.10
N LEU A 6 -51.99 -46.81 -23.28
CA LEU A 6 -51.53 -46.43 -24.60
C LEU A 6 -52.68 -45.63 -25.26
N TYR A 7 -52.35 -44.41 -25.70
CA TYR A 7 -52.97 -43.51 -26.69
C TYR A 7 -54.43 -43.74 -27.14
N ALA A 8 -55.24 -42.67 -27.15
CA ALA A 8 -55.45 -41.86 -28.37
C ALA A 8 -56.61 -40.85 -28.24
N ALA A 9 -56.47 -39.76 -29.01
CA ALA A 9 -57.47 -38.87 -29.58
C ALA A 9 -58.16 -37.80 -28.70
N GLY A 10 -57.78 -36.54 -28.96
CA GLY A 10 -58.77 -35.46 -29.08
C GLY A 10 -58.46 -34.14 -28.34
N GLY A 11 -57.84 -33.19 -29.06
CA GLY A 11 -58.05 -31.74 -28.84
C GLY A 11 -56.97 -30.98 -28.06
N GLY A 12 -56.25 -30.10 -28.76
CA GLY A 12 -55.36 -29.11 -28.14
C GLY A 12 -54.45 -28.43 -29.16
N ILE A 13 -54.67 -27.15 -29.43
CA ILE A 13 -54.17 -26.38 -30.58
C ILE A 13 -52.67 -26.08 -30.50
N ALA A 14 -52.03 -26.29 -31.66
CA ALA A 14 -50.91 -25.60 -32.28
C ALA A 14 -49.77 -25.00 -31.43
N ALA A 15 -48.54 -25.46 -31.72
CA ALA A 15 -47.38 -24.58 -31.72
C ALA A 15 -46.70 -24.70 -33.08
N ALA A 16 -47.21 -23.92 -34.04
CA ALA A 16 -46.51 -23.65 -35.28
C ALA A 16 -45.32 -22.71 -34.98
N ALA A 17 -44.19 -23.01 -35.62
CA ALA A 17 -42.95 -22.26 -35.51
C ALA A 17 -43.12 -20.77 -35.86
N ILE A 18 -42.53 -19.89 -35.05
CA ILE A 18 -42.26 -18.51 -35.45
C ILE A 18 -40.75 -18.31 -35.38
N ALA A 19 -40.14 -18.28 -36.57
CA ALA A 19 -38.78 -17.83 -36.77
C ALA A 19 -38.70 -16.33 -36.42
N LEU A 20 -37.94 -15.98 -35.37
CA LEU A 20 -37.63 -14.58 -35.08
C LEU A 20 -36.48 -14.14 -35.97
N PHE A 21 -36.86 -13.34 -36.96
CA PHE A 21 -36.01 -12.64 -37.91
C PHE A 21 -35.14 -11.62 -37.15
N PHE A 22 -33.82 -11.77 -37.19
CA PHE A 22 -32.88 -10.75 -36.70
C PHE A 22 -32.96 -9.53 -37.63
N ILE A 23 -33.68 -8.49 -37.22
CA ILE A 23 -33.58 -7.17 -37.85
C ILE A 23 -32.43 -6.44 -37.16
N MET A 24 -31.32 -6.32 -37.89
CA MET A 24 -30.20 -5.45 -37.58
C MET A 24 -30.67 -4.00 -37.74
N VAL A 25 -30.93 -3.30 -36.63
CA VAL A 25 -31.15 -1.85 -36.61
C VAL A 25 -29.99 -1.20 -35.84
N PRO A 26 -29.18 -0.32 -36.45
CA PRO A 26 -28.21 0.46 -35.73
C PRO A 26 -28.93 1.70 -35.18
N GLY A 27 -29.26 1.71 -33.89
CA GLY A 27 -29.89 2.87 -33.28
C GLY A 27 -30.21 2.66 -31.82
N ASN A 28 -29.56 3.44 -30.97
CA ASN A 28 -29.68 3.43 -29.51
C ASN A 28 -31.14 3.58 -29.06
N ILE A 29 -31.76 2.48 -28.61
CA ILE A 29 -33.03 2.54 -27.87
C ILE A 29 -32.68 2.82 -26.41
N ARG A 30 -32.87 4.07 -25.96
CA ARG A 30 -32.88 4.44 -24.55
C ARG A 30 -34.34 4.42 -24.06
N LEU A 31 -34.69 3.39 -23.28
CA LEU A 31 -35.93 3.36 -22.51
C LEU A 31 -35.78 4.29 -21.28
N PRO A 32 -36.64 5.29 -21.06
CA PRO A 32 -36.60 6.10 -19.85
C PRO A 32 -37.24 5.30 -18.70
N GLY A 33 -36.48 5.04 -17.63
CA GLY A 33 -37.07 4.60 -16.35
C GLY A 33 -36.50 3.35 -15.69
N LEU A 34 -35.45 2.71 -16.23
CA LEU A 34 -34.76 1.61 -15.54
C LEU A 34 -33.24 1.85 -15.56
N SER A 35 -32.76 2.61 -14.59
CA SER A 35 -31.34 2.70 -14.25
C SER A 35 -31.21 2.83 -12.74
N GLU A 36 -31.50 1.76 -12.02
CA GLU A 36 -30.86 1.49 -10.73
C GLU A 36 -29.63 0.62 -11.00
N GLY A 37 -28.66 1.21 -11.71
CA GLY A 37 -27.29 0.79 -11.57
C GLY A 37 -26.83 1.35 -10.25
N ASN A 38 -26.94 0.57 -9.17
CA ASN A 38 -26.24 0.84 -7.93
C ASN A 38 -24.75 0.67 -8.21
N GLN A 39 -24.16 1.66 -8.88
CA GLN A 39 -22.72 1.81 -9.02
C GLN A 39 -22.25 2.33 -7.67
N THR A 40 -22.16 1.44 -6.69
CA THR A 40 -21.15 1.62 -5.65
C THR A 40 -19.82 1.67 -6.40
N SER A 41 -19.37 2.87 -6.73
CA SER A 41 -17.98 3.11 -7.06
C SER A 41 -17.19 2.56 -5.88
N GLN A 42 -16.65 1.36 -6.02
CA GLN A 42 -15.62 0.87 -5.11
C GLN A 42 -14.50 1.89 -5.23
N GLN A 43 -14.39 2.75 -4.23
CA GLN A 43 -13.31 3.71 -4.16
C GLN A 43 -12.04 2.88 -4.06
N LEU A 44 -11.28 2.82 -5.15
CA LEU A 44 -10.05 2.04 -5.22
C LEU A 44 -9.06 2.66 -4.24
N GLN A 45 -8.74 1.93 -3.18
CA GLN A 45 -7.71 2.32 -2.22
C GLN A 45 -6.34 2.06 -2.87
N LEU A 46 -5.62 3.12 -3.17
CA LEU A 46 -4.24 3.10 -3.64
C LEU A 46 -3.28 2.94 -2.46
N GLU A 47 -2.15 2.29 -2.69
CA GLU A 47 -1.08 2.18 -1.71
C GLU A 47 -0.42 3.54 -1.48
N PRO A 48 -0.01 3.89 -0.24
CA PRO A 48 0.81 5.07 -0.02
C PRO A 48 2.19 4.88 -0.68
N GLU A 49 2.75 5.98 -1.15
CA GLU A 49 4.06 6.02 -1.78
C GLU A 49 5.11 6.47 -0.76
N LEU A 50 6.25 5.79 -0.71
CA LEU A 50 7.34 6.10 0.22
C LEU A 50 8.60 6.48 -0.57
N SER A 51 9.23 7.58 -0.18
CA SER A 51 10.51 8.01 -0.74
C SER A 51 11.46 8.53 0.35
N ILE A 52 12.75 8.60 0.02
CA ILE A 52 13.75 9.23 0.89
C ILE A 52 13.87 10.69 0.50
N LYS A 53 13.51 11.59 1.41
CA LYS A 53 13.65 13.04 1.25
C LYS A 53 15.07 13.49 1.53
N ASN A 54 15.71 12.95 2.57
CA ASN A 54 17.08 13.28 2.91
C ASN A 54 17.73 12.23 3.83
N VAL A 55 19.05 12.13 3.75
CA VAL A 55 19.90 11.45 4.75
C VAL A 55 20.97 12.43 5.20
N THR A 56 21.03 12.72 6.50
CA THR A 56 22.01 13.62 7.10
C THR A 56 22.89 12.85 8.06
N VAL A 57 24.21 12.92 7.85
CA VAL A 57 25.21 12.30 8.72
C VAL A 57 25.99 13.40 9.44
N THR A 58 26.01 13.34 10.77
CA THR A 58 26.79 14.23 11.62
C THR A 58 27.74 13.41 12.47
N ARG A 59 29.05 13.55 12.25
CA ARG A 59 30.07 12.88 13.06
C ARG A 59 29.94 13.36 14.52
N MET A 60 29.82 12.41 15.44
CA MET A 60 29.76 12.69 16.88
C MET A 60 31.14 12.55 17.51
N ASP A 61 31.87 11.50 17.14
CA ASP A 61 33.26 11.26 17.51
C ASP A 61 34.00 10.45 16.43
N ASN A 62 35.19 9.92 16.74
CA ASN A 62 36.02 9.16 15.79
C ASN A 62 35.45 7.77 15.41
N ARG A 63 34.41 7.30 16.09
CA ARG A 63 33.79 5.98 15.92
C ARG A 63 32.28 6.01 15.89
N SER A 64 31.64 7.16 16.09
CA SER A 64 30.19 7.29 16.07
C SER A 64 29.73 8.47 15.21
N ALA A 65 28.61 8.29 14.53
CA ALA A 65 27.94 9.32 13.77
C ALA A 65 26.43 9.25 14.01
N SER A 66 25.81 10.42 14.17
CA SER A 66 24.36 10.57 14.14
C SER A 66 23.89 10.53 12.69
N VAL A 67 22.92 9.66 12.40
CA VAL A 67 22.34 9.46 11.08
C VAL A 67 20.86 9.78 11.17
N GLN A 68 20.46 10.90 10.60
CA GLN A 68 19.04 11.25 10.46
C GLN A 68 18.56 10.89 9.06
N ILE A 69 17.51 10.08 9.00
CA ILE A 69 16.77 9.84 7.77
C ILE A 69 15.43 10.58 7.81
N ALA A 70 15.08 11.20 6.70
CA ALA A 70 13.78 11.80 6.47
C ALA A 70 13.12 11.07 5.31
N PHE A 71 12.01 10.39 5.59
CA PHE A 71 11.13 9.82 4.58
C PHE A 71 10.04 10.83 4.22
N ASP A 72 9.56 10.78 2.98
CA ASP A 72 8.32 11.42 2.57
C ASP A 72 7.32 10.30 2.24
N MET A 73 6.23 10.25 2.99
CA MET A 73 5.14 9.30 2.73
C MET A 73 3.95 10.05 2.17
N HIS A 74 3.59 9.75 0.92
CA HIS A 74 2.47 10.34 0.20
C HIS A 74 1.25 9.41 0.28
N ASN A 75 0.13 9.96 0.71
CA ASN A 75 -1.17 9.31 0.64
C ASN A 75 -1.92 9.82 -0.62
N PRO A 76 -2.03 9.02 -1.69
CA PRO A 76 -2.75 9.40 -2.90
C PRO A 76 -4.28 9.29 -2.75
N ASN A 77 -4.78 8.84 -1.59
CA ASN A 77 -6.21 8.57 -1.39
C ASN A 77 -6.92 9.79 -0.80
N SER A 78 -8.20 9.92 -1.15
CA SER A 78 -9.07 10.97 -0.57
C SER A 78 -9.48 10.69 0.89
N ASN A 79 -9.18 9.50 1.41
CA ASN A 79 -9.36 9.16 2.81
C ASN A 79 -8.00 9.22 3.53
N PRO A 80 -7.96 9.63 4.81
CA PRO A 80 -6.74 9.61 5.59
C PRO A 80 -6.21 8.18 5.80
N LEU A 81 -4.88 8.09 5.95
CA LEU A 81 -4.19 6.88 6.33
C LEU A 81 -3.61 7.01 7.74
N LEU A 82 -3.55 5.89 8.43
CA LEU A 82 -2.90 5.78 9.73
C LEU A 82 -1.67 4.89 9.58
N LEU A 83 -0.47 5.47 9.68
CA LEU A 83 0.76 4.70 9.73
C LEU A 83 0.90 4.09 11.12
N GLU A 84 0.98 2.76 11.17
CA GLU A 84 1.17 2.01 12.40
C GLU A 84 2.65 1.83 12.69
N MET A 85 3.41 1.42 11.68
CA MET A 85 4.85 1.17 11.78
C MET A 85 5.53 1.43 10.45
N LEU A 86 6.74 1.97 10.49
CA LEU A 86 7.75 1.95 9.44
C LEU A 86 9.05 1.47 10.07
N GLN A 87 9.49 0.26 9.72
CA GLN A 87 10.78 -0.29 10.12
C GLN A 87 11.75 -0.20 8.95
N TYR A 88 12.99 0.20 9.21
CA TYR A 88 14.01 0.31 8.18
C TYR A 88 15.40 -0.09 8.66
N THR A 89 16.20 -0.51 7.68
CA THR A 89 17.64 -0.72 7.78
C THR A 89 18.32 0.15 6.75
N LEU A 90 19.36 0.88 7.17
CA LEU A 90 20.21 1.69 6.29
C LEU A 90 21.54 0.95 6.08
N ASN A 91 21.82 0.65 4.82
CA ASN A 91 22.99 -0.07 4.36
C ASN A 91 23.87 0.83 3.49
N VAL A 92 25.18 0.62 3.55
CA VAL A 92 26.18 1.27 2.68
C VAL A 92 27.18 0.21 2.24
N GLY A 93 27.35 0.05 0.93
CA GLY A 93 28.22 -1.00 0.37
C GLY A 93 27.79 -2.43 0.73
N GLY A 94 26.48 -2.66 0.92
CA GLY A 94 25.93 -3.95 1.34
C GLY A 94 26.07 -4.27 2.83
N LEU A 95 26.61 -3.35 3.64
CA LEU A 95 26.76 -3.51 5.08
C LEU A 95 25.74 -2.66 5.83
N ARG A 96 25.10 -3.27 6.84
CA ARG A 96 24.19 -2.58 7.75
C ARG A 96 24.96 -1.58 8.62
N MET A 97 24.57 -0.31 8.51
CA MET A 97 25.18 0.78 9.27
C MET A 97 24.34 1.15 10.49
N THR A 98 23.01 1.21 10.31
CA THR A 98 22.05 1.47 11.39
C THR A 98 20.63 1.05 10.94
N GLY A 99 19.64 1.18 11.81
CA GLY A 99 18.24 0.93 11.50
C GLY A 99 17.35 1.46 12.61
N GLY A 100 16.06 1.62 12.34
CA GLY A 100 15.13 2.15 13.31
C GLY A 100 13.68 1.97 12.91
N ASP A 101 12.80 2.36 13.82
CA ASP A 101 11.36 2.22 13.68
C ASP A 101 10.69 3.60 13.88
N ILE A 102 9.67 3.90 13.08
CA ILE A 102 8.81 5.08 13.22
C ILE A 102 7.37 4.58 13.37
N GLY A 103 6.64 5.08 14.37
CA GLY A 103 5.31 4.56 14.73
C GLY A 103 5.36 3.66 15.97
N GLY A 104 4.26 2.98 16.27
CA GLY A 104 4.13 2.15 17.47
C GLY A 104 4.71 0.74 17.28
N SER A 105 5.53 0.28 18.24
CA SER A 105 5.94 -1.13 18.32
C SER A 105 4.76 -2.03 18.77
N PRO A 106 4.40 -3.07 18.00
CA PRO A 106 3.45 -4.07 18.43
C PRO A 106 4.21 -5.23 19.08
N GLU A 107 4.67 -5.12 20.33
CA GLU A 107 4.82 -6.29 21.22
C GLU A 107 4.70 -5.90 22.72
N GLY A 108 3.72 -6.48 23.41
CA GLY A 108 3.92 -6.91 24.82
C GLY A 108 3.37 -6.08 25.97
N MET A 109 2.73 -4.92 25.79
CA MET A 109 2.22 -4.13 26.93
C MET A 109 1.01 -3.27 26.55
N VAL A 110 0.20 -2.92 27.56
CA VAL A 110 -0.83 -1.87 27.49
C VAL A 110 -0.15 -0.54 27.16
N ALA A 111 0.21 -0.34 25.89
CA ALA A 111 0.61 0.94 25.36
C ALA A 111 -0.66 1.78 25.25
N SER A 112 -0.95 2.56 26.29
CA SER A 112 -2.09 3.48 26.36
C SER A 112 -2.11 4.52 25.23
N SER A 113 -1.06 4.58 24.41
CA SER A 113 -0.96 5.41 23.22
C SER A 113 0.16 4.87 22.34
N ALA A 114 -0.14 4.00 21.38
CA ALA A 114 0.73 3.91 20.23
C ALA A 114 0.74 5.30 19.58
N ASP A 115 1.92 5.89 19.37
CA ASP A 115 2.06 7.15 18.64
C ASP A 115 1.79 6.88 17.16
N LEU A 116 0.50 6.78 16.84
CA LEU A 116 0.01 6.54 15.50
C LEU A 116 0.22 7.82 14.68
N THR A 117 0.82 7.67 13.50
CA THR A 117 1.07 8.82 12.63
C THR A 117 -0.05 8.96 11.62
N HIS A 118 -0.81 10.05 11.72
CA HIS A 118 -1.89 10.37 10.79
C HIS A 118 -1.33 11.03 9.52
N ILE A 119 -1.69 10.47 8.37
CA ILE A 119 -1.33 10.97 7.04
C ILE A 119 -2.61 11.45 6.36
N PRO A 120 -2.81 12.78 6.21
CA PRO A 120 -4.04 13.32 5.64
C PRO A 120 -4.28 12.86 4.20
N SER A 121 -5.52 13.00 3.75
CA SER A 121 -5.93 12.72 2.36
C SER A 121 -5.13 13.53 1.35
N GLU A 122 -4.75 12.91 0.23
CA GLU A 122 -4.09 13.54 -0.92
C GLU A 122 -2.87 14.40 -0.53
N SER A 123 -2.11 13.96 0.47
CA SER A 123 -1.05 14.75 1.09
C SER A 123 0.20 13.92 1.40
N SER A 124 1.31 14.60 1.66
CA SER A 124 2.55 13.97 2.12
C SER A 124 2.90 14.40 3.54
N VAL A 125 3.44 13.47 4.32
CA VAL A 125 4.00 13.72 5.64
C VAL A 125 5.48 13.34 5.64
N THR A 126 6.31 14.22 6.20
CA THR A 126 7.73 13.93 6.39
C THR A 126 7.94 13.21 7.73
N LEU A 127 8.46 11.99 7.67
CA LEU A 127 8.76 11.15 8.82
C LEU A 127 10.26 11.19 9.09
N ARG A 128 10.67 11.54 10.31
CA ARG A 128 12.08 11.69 10.67
C ARG A 128 12.46 10.71 11.77
N ASN A 129 13.59 10.05 11.61
CA ASN A 129 14.20 9.24 12.64
C ASN A 129 15.71 9.50 12.67
N THR A 130 16.27 9.57 13.87
CA THR A 130 17.71 9.77 14.08
C THR A 130 18.25 8.57 14.85
N GLN A 131 19.23 7.90 14.28
CA GLN A 131 19.89 6.75 14.86
C GLN A 131 21.39 6.98 14.94
N VAL A 132 22.08 6.12 15.69
CA VAL A 132 23.55 6.15 15.79
C VAL A 132 24.12 5.03 14.93
N ALA A 133 25.12 5.36 14.10
CA ALA A 133 25.94 4.38 13.40
C ALA A 133 27.31 4.29 14.08
N ILE A 134 27.75 3.07 14.39
CA ILE A 134 29.03 2.80 15.05
C ILE A 134 30.01 2.19 14.05
N ARG A 135 31.20 2.80 13.97
CA ARG A 135 32.32 2.32 13.19
C ARG A 135 32.93 1.09 13.87
N ASN A 136 33.10 0.02 13.11
CA ASN A 136 33.89 -1.13 13.52
C ASN A 136 34.87 -1.52 12.40
N ASN A 137 35.59 -2.63 12.56
CA ASN A 137 36.57 -3.11 11.58
C ASN A 137 35.93 -3.58 10.27
N VAL A 138 34.69 -4.10 10.32
CA VAL A 138 33.95 -4.58 9.13
C VAL A 138 33.33 -3.42 8.36
N THR A 139 32.79 -2.42 9.07
CA THR A 139 32.06 -1.28 8.48
C THR A 139 32.93 -0.05 8.25
N ALA A 140 34.25 -0.16 8.41
CA ALA A 140 35.19 0.96 8.35
C ALA A 140 35.03 1.80 7.07
N ASP A 141 35.14 1.17 5.90
CA ASP A 141 35.07 1.85 4.61
C ASP A 141 33.67 2.46 4.37
N SER A 142 32.61 1.72 4.69
CA SER A 142 31.23 2.21 4.62
C SER A 142 31.01 3.41 5.53
N TRP A 143 31.51 3.38 6.76
CA TRP A 143 31.40 4.48 7.72
C TRP A 143 32.19 5.70 7.25
N ASP A 144 33.42 5.51 6.77
CA ASP A 144 34.29 6.59 6.29
C ASP A 144 33.59 7.34 5.12
N SER A 145 32.99 6.61 4.17
CA SER A 145 32.21 7.21 3.08
C SER A 145 30.97 7.99 3.56
N MET A 146 30.32 7.55 4.64
CA MET A 146 29.15 8.24 5.21
C MET A 146 29.54 9.60 5.79
N VAL A 147 30.63 9.66 6.55
CA VAL A 147 31.09 10.90 7.18
C VAL A 147 31.79 11.84 6.21
N GLU A 148 32.32 11.33 5.11
CA GLU A 148 32.88 12.12 4.00
C GLU A 148 31.81 12.64 3.02
N GLY A 149 30.57 12.15 3.14
CA GLY A 149 29.45 12.56 2.28
C GLY A 149 29.49 11.97 0.87
N THR A 150 30.22 10.86 0.68
CA THR A 150 30.38 10.16 -0.61
C THR A 150 29.57 8.86 -0.67
N ALA A 151 28.97 8.44 0.44
CA ALA A 151 28.17 7.23 0.53
C ALA A 151 26.94 7.26 -0.38
N LYS A 152 26.64 6.10 -0.94
CA LYS A 152 25.31 5.76 -1.47
C LYS A 152 24.61 4.87 -0.45
N TYR A 153 23.40 5.26 -0.09
CA TYR A 153 22.58 4.59 0.89
C TYR A 153 21.59 3.67 0.19
N GLU A 154 21.47 2.45 0.69
CA GLU A 154 20.39 1.53 0.38
C GLU A 154 19.55 1.36 1.64
N VAL A 155 18.28 1.72 1.58
CA VAL A 155 17.36 1.66 2.71
C VAL A 155 16.27 0.65 2.40
N THR A 156 16.24 -0.42 3.19
CA THR A 156 15.28 -1.52 3.04
C THR A 156 14.42 -1.63 4.30
N GLY A 157 13.21 -2.16 4.16
CA GLY A 157 12.33 -2.32 5.30
C GLY A 157 10.89 -2.60 4.90
N PHE A 158 9.97 -2.34 5.82
CA PHE A 158 8.54 -2.42 5.55
C PHE A 158 7.78 -1.33 6.31
N TYR A 159 6.55 -1.06 5.88
CA TYR A 159 5.60 -0.26 6.62
C TYR A 159 4.23 -0.91 6.68
N ALA A 160 3.54 -0.72 7.80
CA ALA A 160 2.18 -1.15 8.06
C ALA A 160 1.28 0.06 8.29
N TYR A 161 0.09 0.07 7.68
CA TYR A 161 -0.85 1.16 7.75
C TYR A 161 -2.30 0.66 7.78
N ARG A 162 -3.21 1.53 8.25
CA ARG A 162 -4.66 1.34 8.12
C ARG A 162 -5.25 2.42 7.23
N ALA A 163 -6.08 1.99 6.29
CA ALA A 163 -6.94 2.87 5.51
C ALA A 163 -8.39 2.71 5.96
N THR A 164 -9.09 3.82 6.22
CA THR A 164 -10.52 3.76 6.52
C THR A 164 -11.32 4.18 5.29
N VAL A 165 -12.12 3.25 4.76
CA VAL A 165 -13.02 3.49 3.63
C VAL A 165 -14.44 3.15 4.07
N ARG A 166 -15.33 4.16 4.09
CA ARG A 166 -16.78 3.97 4.32
C ARG A 166 -17.12 3.01 5.47
N LEU A 167 -16.47 3.22 6.63
CA LEU A 167 -16.63 2.45 7.89
C LEU A 167 -15.88 1.11 7.96
N GLU A 168 -15.24 0.69 6.88
CA GLU A 168 -14.31 -0.45 6.89
C GLU A 168 -12.88 0.05 7.08
N THR A 169 -12.11 -0.66 7.90
CA THR A 169 -10.69 -0.36 8.10
C THR A 169 -9.86 -1.51 7.52
N THR A 170 -9.15 -1.23 6.45
CA THR A 170 -8.32 -2.20 5.73
C THR A 170 -6.87 -2.04 6.19
N PRO A 171 -6.24 -3.08 6.79
CA PRO A 171 -4.81 -3.07 7.03
C PRO A 171 -4.06 -3.26 5.71
N GLY A 172 -2.91 -2.61 5.59
CA GLY A 172 -1.97 -2.79 4.50
C GLY A 172 -0.55 -2.89 5.05
N GLU A 173 0.27 -3.74 4.44
CA GLU A 173 1.68 -3.89 4.75
C GLU A 173 2.46 -3.95 3.43
N LYS A 174 3.61 -3.28 3.38
CA LYS A 174 4.43 -3.23 2.17
C LYS A 174 5.91 -3.16 2.49
N GLU A 175 6.67 -4.06 1.87
CA GLU A 175 8.12 -4.01 1.83
C GLU A 175 8.61 -2.93 0.85
N PHE A 176 9.78 -2.35 1.12
CA PHE A 176 10.42 -1.38 0.24
C PHE A 176 11.94 -1.56 0.20
N ALA A 177 12.52 -1.13 -0.92
CA ALA A 177 13.95 -0.94 -1.09
C ALA A 177 14.16 0.37 -1.86
N LEU A 178 14.84 1.32 -1.24
CA LEU A 178 15.06 2.68 -1.75
C LEU A 178 16.56 2.99 -1.77
N THR A 179 16.97 3.88 -2.67
CA THR A 179 18.37 4.36 -2.74
C THR A 179 18.45 5.87 -2.59
N PHE A 180 19.55 6.36 -2.01
CA PHE A 180 19.80 7.79 -1.85
C PHE A 180 21.32 8.12 -1.97
N PRO A 181 21.73 9.24 -2.60
CA PRO A 181 20.90 10.07 -3.46
C PRO A 181 20.37 9.28 -4.67
N HIS A 182 19.21 9.66 -5.19
CA HIS A 182 18.66 9.03 -6.39
C HIS A 182 19.67 9.17 -7.55
N PRO A 183 19.91 8.10 -8.34
CA PRO A 183 20.83 8.13 -9.47
C PRO A 183 20.39 9.09 -10.57
#